data_AF-A0A6N2TZC1-F1
#
_entry.id   AF-A0A6N2TZC1-F1
#
_cell.length_a   1.000
_cell.length_b   1.000
_cell.length_c   1.000
_cell.angle_alpha   90.00
_cell.angle_beta   90.00
_cell.angle_gamma   90.00
#
_symmetry.space_group_name_H-M   'P 1'
#
loop_
_entity.id
_entity.type
_entity.pdbx_description
1 polymer ?
#
loop_
_entity_poly.entity_id
_entity_poly.type
_entity_poly.pdbx_seq_one_letter_code
_entity_poly.pdbx_strand_id
1 'polypeptide(L)'
;MALFELEQDFGSAPETEWKAPTFKDCAAADIDLTFFEQDEHADLHTVDGKEALVIVDDQRLKEHNSHWEAGAKQNFDTGLYTASTVLYIRVKDYGPKPKIGKHLVMDKGTSQQRTYSILNCEEEAGIYRITMERTRQ
;
A
#
# COMPACT_ATOMS: atom_id res chain seq x y z
N MET A 1 -5.87 21.76 -63.24
CA MET A 1 -5.33 21.22 -61.97
C MET A 1 -5.74 22.20 -60.88
N ALA A 2 -6.51 21.76 -59.90
CA ALA A 2 -6.91 22.63 -58.78
C ALA A 2 -5.82 22.57 -57.71
N LEU A 3 -5.22 23.72 -57.40
CA LEU A 3 -4.36 23.90 -56.23
C LEU A 3 -5.28 23.91 -55.00
N PHE A 4 -5.18 22.89 -54.16
CA PHE A 4 -5.77 22.95 -52.82
C PHE A 4 -4.81 23.75 -51.94
N GLU A 5 -5.28 24.90 -51.46
CA GLU A 5 -4.61 25.63 -50.38
C GLU A 5 -4.85 24.87 -49.07
N LEU A 6 -3.76 24.44 -48.45
CA LEU A 6 -3.77 23.69 -47.20
C LEU A 6 -3.66 24.71 -46.07
N GLU A 7 -4.79 25.08 -45.46
CA GLU A 7 -4.79 25.90 -44.24
C GLU A 7 -4.20 25.08 -43.10
N GLN A 8 -2.95 25.36 -42.75
CA GLN A 8 -2.28 24.79 -41.58
C GLN A 8 -2.53 25.71 -40.39
N ASP A 9 -3.50 25.31 -39.56
CA ASP A 9 -3.77 25.98 -38.29
C ASP A 9 -2.79 25.46 -37.24
N PHE A 10 -1.74 26.23 -36.95
CA PHE A 10 -0.68 25.84 -36.02
C PHE A 10 -1.05 26.07 -34.55
N GLY A 11 -2.27 26.53 -34.25
CA GLY A 11 -2.70 26.85 -32.89
C GLY A 11 -2.02 28.10 -32.36
N SER A 12 -2.79 29.15 -32.11
CA SER A 12 -2.30 30.44 -31.55
C SER A 12 -2.04 30.40 -30.04
N ALA A 13 -2.12 29.23 -29.41
CA ALA A 13 -1.87 29.07 -27.99
C ALA A 13 -0.36 29.20 -27.72
N PRO A 14 0.07 29.93 -26.67
CA PRO A 14 1.47 29.96 -26.29
C PRO A 14 1.96 28.52 -26.07
N GLU A 15 3.02 28.13 -26.78
CA GLU A 15 3.68 26.84 -26.55
C GLU A 15 3.97 26.74 -25.06
N THR A 16 3.30 25.81 -24.39
CA THR A 16 3.56 25.55 -22.98
C THR A 16 4.95 24.96 -22.93
N GLU A 17 5.95 25.71 -22.44
CA GLU A 17 7.33 25.25 -22.35
C GLU A 17 7.36 23.88 -21.67
N TRP A 18 7.76 22.85 -22.43
CA TRP A 18 7.88 21.52 -21.88
C TRP A 18 9.00 21.52 -20.84
N LYS A 19 8.65 21.22 -19.59
CA LYS A 19 9.59 21.10 -18.49
C LYS A 19 9.82 19.63 -18.18
N ALA A 20 11.08 19.21 -18.21
CA ALA A 20 11.46 17.86 -17.82
C ALA A 20 11.01 17.57 -16.37
N PRO A 21 10.41 16.40 -16.09
CA PRO A 21 10.02 16.02 -14.74
C PRO A 21 11.25 15.84 -13.86
N THR A 22 11.11 16.17 -12.58
CA THR A 22 12.15 15.86 -11.60
C THR A 22 12.09 14.38 -11.22
N PHE A 23 13.16 13.86 -10.60
CA PHE A 23 13.15 12.51 -10.04
C PHE A 23 11.95 12.27 -9.10
N LYS A 24 11.59 13.27 -8.27
CA LYS A 24 10.45 13.15 -7.35
C LYS A 24 9.12 13.05 -8.08
N ASP A 25 8.97 13.75 -9.20
CA ASP A 25 7.76 13.69 -10.02
C ASP A 25 7.61 12.31 -10.65
N CYS A 26 8.72 11.76 -11.19
CA CYS A 26 8.74 10.39 -11.71
C CYS A 26 8.44 9.36 -10.61
N ALA A 27 9.14 9.44 -9.47
CA ALA A 27 8.94 8.50 -8.36
C ALA A 27 7.51 8.55 -7.80
N ALA A 28 6.88 9.73 -7.76
CA ALA A 28 5.49 9.86 -7.36
C ALA A 28 4.53 9.24 -8.39
N ALA A 29 4.81 9.36 -9.68
CA ALA A 29 4.03 8.70 -10.73
C ALA A 29 4.18 7.18 -10.70
N ASP A 30 5.38 6.67 -10.43
CA ASP A 30 5.68 5.23 -10.36
C ASP A 30 4.94 4.54 -9.20
N ILE A 31 4.53 5.27 -8.16
CA ILE A 31 3.64 4.72 -7.11
C ILE A 31 2.37 4.16 -7.74
N ASP A 32 1.76 4.91 -8.66
CA ASP A 32 0.52 4.50 -9.30
C ASP A 32 0.76 3.57 -10.50
N LEU A 33 1.77 3.85 -11.33
CA LEU A 33 2.01 3.18 -12.60
C LEU A 33 2.83 1.89 -12.50
N THR A 34 3.53 1.69 -11.39
CA THR A 34 4.41 0.54 -11.20
C THR A 34 4.06 -0.16 -9.91
N PHE A 35 4.23 0.47 -8.75
CA PHE A 35 4.10 -0.24 -7.47
C PHE A 35 2.67 -0.69 -7.16
N PHE A 36 1.65 0.09 -7.55
CA PHE A 36 0.23 -0.26 -7.39
C PHE A 36 -0.42 -0.71 -8.70
N GLU A 37 0.36 -1.27 -9.63
CA GLU A 37 -0.19 -1.89 -10.82
C GLU A 37 -1.06 -3.10 -10.44
N GLN A 38 -2.31 -3.08 -10.89
CA GLN A 38 -3.35 -4.00 -10.44
C GLN A 38 -3.11 -5.44 -10.92
N ASP A 39 -2.48 -5.59 -12.09
CA ASP A 39 -2.27 -6.91 -12.68
C ASP A 39 -0.94 -7.56 -12.25
N GLU A 40 -0.12 -6.87 -11.45
CA GLU A 40 1.21 -7.35 -11.07
C GLU A 40 1.47 -7.32 -9.55
N HIS A 41 1.18 -6.22 -8.88
CA HIS A 41 1.68 -5.96 -7.53
C HIS A 41 0.61 -5.67 -6.49
N ALA A 42 -0.57 -5.18 -6.90
CA ALA A 42 -1.63 -4.80 -5.98
C ALA A 42 -2.97 -5.46 -6.32
N ASP A 43 -3.67 -5.94 -5.30
CA ASP A 43 -5.00 -6.52 -5.45
C ASP A 43 -6.08 -5.51 -5.04
N LEU A 44 -7.23 -5.56 -5.71
CA LEU A 44 -8.38 -4.73 -5.39
C LEU A 44 -9.13 -5.32 -4.19
N HIS A 45 -9.19 -4.55 -3.10
CA HIS A 45 -9.85 -4.96 -1.85
C HIS A 45 -10.79 -3.89 -1.34
N THR A 46 -11.76 -4.30 -0.50
CA THR A 46 -12.57 -3.35 0.26
C THR A 46 -11.98 -3.19 1.66
N VAL A 47 -11.29 -2.09 1.92
CA VAL A 47 -10.65 -1.76 3.20
C VAL A 47 -11.51 -0.77 3.98
N ASP A 48 -11.99 -1.16 5.16
CA ASP A 48 -12.89 -0.37 6.01
C ASP A 48 -14.13 0.18 5.27
N GLY A 49 -14.62 -0.59 4.28
CA GLY A 49 -15.75 -0.23 3.44
C GLY A 49 -15.42 0.64 2.23
N LYS A 50 -14.14 0.95 1.97
CA LYS A 50 -13.68 1.65 0.77
C LYS A 50 -12.90 0.73 -0.15
N GLU A 51 -13.18 0.78 -1.43
CA GLU A 51 -12.45 0.02 -2.44
C GLU A 51 -11.09 0.68 -2.71
N ALA A 52 -10.01 -0.11 -2.67
CA ALA A 52 -8.65 0.36 -2.88
C ALA A 52 -7.75 -0.77 -3.41
N LEU A 53 -6.79 -0.41 -4.26
CA LEU A 53 -5.68 -1.29 -4.58
C LEU A 53 -4.72 -1.35 -3.39
N VAL A 54 -4.38 -2.55 -2.97
CA VAL A 54 -3.51 -2.79 -1.83
C VAL A 54 -2.49 -3.88 -2.09
N ILE A 55 -1.35 -3.75 -1.44
CA ILE A 55 -0.33 -4.80 -1.42
C ILE A 55 -0.34 -5.41 -0.02
N VAL A 56 -0.56 -6.72 0.07
CA VAL A 56 -0.59 -7.45 1.33
C VAL A 56 0.66 -8.33 1.42
N ASP A 57 1.56 -7.98 2.32
CA ASP A 57 2.74 -8.78 2.63
C ASP A 57 2.53 -9.56 3.94
N ASP A 58 2.25 -10.86 3.82
CA ASP A 58 2.11 -11.76 4.96
C ASP A 58 3.50 -12.13 5.52
N GLN A 59 4.01 -11.31 6.45
CA GLN A 59 5.28 -11.56 7.14
C GLN A 59 5.13 -12.76 8.10
N ARG A 60 5.33 -13.97 7.56
CA ARG A 60 4.92 -15.22 8.23
C ARG A 60 5.83 -15.72 9.35
N LEU A 61 6.98 -15.12 9.63
CA LEU A 61 7.84 -15.55 10.74
C LEU A 61 8.90 -14.49 11.07
N LYS A 62 8.69 -13.69 12.12
CA LYS A 62 9.81 -13.07 12.83
C LYS A 62 10.01 -13.86 14.12
N GLU A 63 11.03 -14.71 14.13
CA GLU A 63 11.51 -15.31 15.36
C GLU A 63 11.95 -14.18 16.29
N HIS A 64 11.33 -14.07 17.47
CA HIS A 64 11.82 -13.17 18.49
C HIS A 64 13.20 -13.67 18.92
N ASN A 65 14.22 -12.81 18.87
CA ASN A 65 15.56 -13.13 19.37
C ASN A 65 15.41 -13.75 20.77
N SER A 66 15.87 -14.98 20.90
CA SER A 66 15.89 -15.69 22.18
C SER A 66 16.86 -14.96 23.10
N HIS A 67 16.32 -14.27 24.11
CA HIS A 67 17.14 -13.69 25.16
C HIS A 67 17.74 -14.83 25.98
N TRP A 68 19.03 -15.07 25.81
CA TRP A 68 19.79 -16.03 26.62
C TRP A 68 20.14 -15.37 27.95
N GLU A 69 19.35 -15.62 28.99
CA GLU A 69 19.73 -15.27 30.36
C GLU A 69 20.00 -16.55 31.16
N ALA A 70 21.21 -16.65 31.72
CA ALA A 70 21.62 -17.64 32.72
C ALA A 70 21.58 -19.14 32.32
N GLY A 71 21.80 -19.49 31.05
CA GLY A 71 22.09 -20.88 30.65
C GLY A 71 20.92 -21.87 30.71
N ALA A 72 19.70 -21.38 30.96
CA ALA A 72 18.46 -22.14 30.82
C ALA A 72 17.62 -21.54 29.69
N LYS A 73 17.32 -22.34 28.66
CA LYS A 73 16.42 -21.96 27.57
C LYS A 73 14.99 -21.86 28.13
N GLN A 74 14.58 -20.67 28.56
CA GLN A 74 13.21 -20.34 28.98
C GLN A 74 12.24 -20.28 27.78
N ASN A 75 12.19 -21.34 26.97
CA ASN A 75 11.18 -21.49 25.90
C ASN A 75 10.59 -22.92 25.97
N PHE A 76 10.22 -23.39 27.16
CA PHE A 76 9.40 -24.60 27.28
C PHE A 76 7.94 -24.14 27.36
N ASP A 77 7.24 -24.27 26.24
CA ASP A 77 5.78 -24.27 26.08
C ASP A 77 5.01 -23.03 25.56
N THR A 78 5.66 -21.95 25.15
CA THR A 78 4.97 -20.91 24.35
C THR A 78 5.85 -20.38 23.23
N GLY A 79 5.97 -21.17 22.16
CA GLY A 79 6.37 -20.65 20.85
C GLY A 79 5.30 -19.71 20.30
N LEU A 80 5.16 -18.53 20.90
CA LEU A 80 4.19 -17.51 20.49
C LEU A 80 4.73 -16.78 19.26
N TYR A 81 4.53 -17.37 18.09
CA TYR A 81 4.77 -16.70 16.82
C TYR A 81 3.63 -15.69 16.59
N THR A 82 3.88 -14.40 16.81
CA THR A 82 2.96 -13.35 16.32
C THR A 82 3.25 -13.12 14.84
N ALA A 83 2.46 -13.75 13.97
CA ALA A 83 2.49 -13.46 12.54
C ALA A 83 1.86 -12.07 12.32
N SER A 84 2.63 -11.15 11.78
CA SER A 84 2.17 -9.81 11.40
C SER A 84 2.09 -9.71 9.88
N THR A 85 1.01 -9.13 9.38
CA THR A 85 0.83 -8.76 7.97
C THR A 85 1.16 -7.27 7.82
N VAL A 86 1.76 -6.88 6.71
CA VAL A 86 1.92 -5.48 6.33
C VAL A 86 0.98 -5.17 5.17
N LEU A 87 0.17 -4.11 5.32
CA LEU A 87 -0.66 -3.56 4.27
C LEU A 87 -0.01 -2.28 3.74
N TYR A 88 0.23 -2.23 2.44
CA TYR A 88 0.57 -0.99 1.75
C TYR A 88 -0.68 -0.47 1.04
N ILE A 89 -1.03 0.78 1.30
CA ILE A 89 -2.17 1.46 0.70
C ILE A 89 -1.84 2.94 0.48
N ARG A 90 -2.28 3.51 -0.63
CA ARG A 90 -2.06 4.93 -0.92
C ARG A 90 -2.85 5.79 0.07
N VAL A 91 -2.25 6.88 0.52
CA VAL A 91 -2.87 7.84 1.46
C VAL A 91 -4.16 8.40 0.87
N LYS A 92 -4.18 8.68 -0.45
CA LYS A 92 -5.36 9.18 -1.16
C LYS A 92 -6.54 8.19 -1.15
N ASP A 93 -6.28 6.89 -1.08
CA ASP A 93 -7.32 5.85 -1.11
C ASP A 93 -7.87 5.57 0.30
N TYR A 94 -6.98 5.48 1.30
CA TYR A 94 -7.40 5.23 2.68
C TYR A 94 -8.04 6.50 3.32
N GLY A 95 -7.37 7.64 3.16
CA GLY A 95 -7.72 8.92 3.76
C GLY A 95 -6.98 9.19 5.07
N PRO A 96 -7.68 9.53 6.17
CA PRO A 96 -7.02 9.88 7.44
C PRO A 96 -6.16 8.73 7.98
N LYS A 97 -5.00 9.07 8.55
CA LYS A 97 -4.09 8.10 9.14
C LYS A 97 -4.83 7.20 10.15
N PRO A 98 -4.73 5.86 10.02
CA PRO A 98 -5.40 4.95 10.93
C PRO A 98 -4.88 5.06 12.35
N LYS A 99 -5.76 4.79 13.32
CA LYS A 99 -5.39 4.79 14.74
C LYS A 99 -4.87 3.41 15.14
N ILE A 100 -3.71 3.40 15.78
CA ILE A 100 -3.12 2.20 16.38
C ILE A 100 -4.10 1.60 17.40
N GLY A 101 -4.19 0.27 17.42
CA GLY A 101 -5.08 -0.51 18.30
C GLY A 101 -6.54 -0.59 17.82
N LYS A 102 -6.90 0.07 16.71
CA LYS A 102 -8.21 -0.13 16.08
C LYS A 102 -8.19 -1.35 15.16
N HIS A 103 -9.39 -1.84 14.86
CA HIS A 103 -9.57 -2.90 13.88
C HIS A 103 -9.68 -2.33 12.48
N LEU A 104 -9.01 -2.99 11.54
CA LEU A 104 -9.20 -2.83 10.11
C LEU A 104 -10.00 -4.03 9.61
N VAL A 105 -11.07 -3.78 8.85
CA VAL A 105 -11.90 -4.82 8.24
C VAL A 105 -11.67 -4.82 6.74
N MET A 106 -11.17 -5.95 6.23
CA MET A 106 -10.95 -6.17 4.81
C MET A 106 -12.04 -7.10 4.25
N ASP A 107 -12.57 -6.74 3.08
CA ASP A 107 -13.56 -7.48 2.29
C ASP A 107 -14.83 -7.87 3.07
N LYS A 108 -15.34 -6.89 3.82
CA LYS A 108 -16.53 -7.06 4.66
C LYS A 108 -17.70 -7.66 3.88
N GLY A 109 -18.31 -8.72 4.42
CA GLY A 109 -19.47 -9.38 3.82
C GLY A 109 -19.16 -10.38 2.71
N THR A 110 -17.87 -10.63 2.41
CA THR A 110 -17.44 -11.65 1.45
C THR A 110 -16.92 -12.91 2.15
N SER A 111 -16.71 -13.98 1.40
CA SER A 111 -16.04 -15.19 1.90
C SER A 111 -14.58 -14.97 2.31
N GLN A 112 -13.96 -13.88 1.84
CA GLN A 112 -12.57 -13.52 2.12
C GLN A 112 -12.42 -12.52 3.27
N GLN A 113 -13.51 -12.21 4.00
CA GLN A 113 -13.47 -11.22 5.08
C GLN A 113 -12.37 -11.54 6.10
N ARG A 114 -11.54 -10.54 6.38
CA ARG A 114 -10.49 -10.61 7.42
C ARG A 114 -10.59 -9.40 8.34
N THR A 115 -10.34 -9.61 9.62
CA THR A 115 -10.25 -8.54 10.61
C THR A 115 -8.85 -8.55 11.19
N TYR A 116 -8.25 -7.37 11.20
CA TYR A 116 -6.90 -7.16 11.69
C TYR A 116 -6.89 -6.14 12.82
N SER A 117 -5.97 -6.28 13.77
CA SER A 117 -5.63 -5.24 14.74
C SER A 117 -4.45 -4.43 14.21
N ILE A 118 -4.57 -3.11 14.17
CA ILE A 118 -3.49 -2.23 13.69
C ILE A 118 -2.43 -2.08 14.78
N LEU A 119 -1.20 -2.49 14.48
CA LEU A 119 -0.06 -2.44 15.40
C LEU A 119 0.76 -1.16 15.21
N ASN A 120 0.97 -0.74 13.97
CA ASN A 120 1.70 0.47 13.62
C ASN A 120 1.26 1.03 12.26
N CYS A 121 1.45 2.32 12.03
CA CYS A 121 1.24 2.95 10.74
C CYS A 121 2.29 4.05 10.49
N GLU A 122 3.06 3.86 9.43
CA GLU A 122 4.03 4.82 8.89
C GLU A 122 3.49 5.40 7.59
N GLU A 123 3.89 6.64 7.27
CA GLU A 123 3.56 7.30 6.02
C GLU A 123 4.86 7.71 5.33
N GLU A 124 5.08 7.22 4.11
CA GLU A 124 6.24 7.56 3.30
C GLU A 124 5.78 7.85 1.87
N ALA A 125 6.13 9.04 1.36
CA ALA A 125 5.85 9.45 -0.02
C ALA A 125 4.38 9.26 -0.49
N GLY A 126 3.40 9.40 0.40
CA GLY A 126 1.98 9.22 0.05
C GLY A 126 1.48 7.77 0.09
N ILE A 127 2.24 6.86 0.69
CA ILE A 127 1.85 5.48 0.97
C ILE A 127 1.83 5.25 2.48
N TYR A 128 0.76 4.66 2.99
CA TYR A 128 0.74 4.10 4.33
C TYR A 128 1.31 2.69 4.32
N ARG A 129 2.26 2.45 5.24
CA ARG A 129 2.74 1.12 5.62
C ARG A 129 2.11 0.75 6.96
N ILE A 130 1.12 -0.14 6.93
CA ILE A 130 0.33 -0.51 8.10
C ILE A 130 0.74 -1.90 8.54
N THR A 131 1.40 -2.01 9.70
CA THR A 131 1.68 -3.32 10.30
C THR A 131 0.49 -3.73 11.14
N MET A 132 -0.02 -4.94 10.92
CA MET A 132 -1.24 -5.43 11.53
C MET A 132 -1.15 -6.92 11.87
N GLU A 133 -1.94 -7.37 12.84
CA GLU A 133 -2.04 -8.79 13.17
C GLU A 133 -3.46 -9.29 12.94
N ARG A 134 -3.60 -10.53 12.48
CA ARG A 134 -4.92 -11.11 12.24
C ARG A 134 -5.62 -11.37 13.56
N THR A 135 -6.79 -10.78 13.76
CA THR A 135 -7.67 -11.11 14.88
C THR A 135 -8.28 -12.48 14.62
N ARG A 136 -7.91 -13.49 15.41
CA ARG A 136 -8.57 -14.81 15.40
C ARG A 136 -9.81 -14.71 16.28
N GLN A 137 -10.99 -14.83 15.69
CA GLN A 137 -12.24 -15.08 16.41
C GLN A 137 -12.52 -16.58 16.40
#